data_AF-A0A5M8SXB3-F1
#
_entry.id   AF-A0A5M8SXB3-F1
#
_cell.length_a   1.000
_cell.length_b   1.000
_cell.length_c   1.000
_cell.angle_alpha   90.00
_cell.angle_beta   90.00
_cell.angle_gamma   90.00
#
_symmetry.space_group_name_H-M   'P 1'
#
loop_
_entity.id
_entity.type
_entity.pdbx_description
1 polymer ?
#
loop_
_entity_poly.entity_id
_entity_poly.type
_entity_poly.pdbx_seq_one_letter_code
_entity_poly.pdbx_strand_id
1 'polypeptide(L)'
;MVYLWIADSTVHCRSDGTDPGWSIRVSDIVLVAEYTTDSGPAVDDYFLVFVTRESGELFYSSVTMSAAGINTVLEDLEKQLGGALEMRLTASRRWASRVVWPPHLVNVEYLEAEEPPEPEGLAERLMRKFRGAQPEYRVADRILQALTVTRPVA
;
A
#
# COMPACT_ATOMS: atom_id res chain seq x y z
N MET A 1 -18.58 0.29 -7.17
CA MET A 1 -17.68 1.44 -7.05
C MET A 1 -17.04 1.44 -5.68
N VAL A 2 -15.82 1.97 -5.55
CA VAL A 2 -15.13 2.15 -4.26
C VAL A 2 -15.14 3.63 -3.92
N TYR A 3 -15.39 3.96 -2.66
CA TYR A 3 -15.46 5.31 -2.13
C TYR A 3 -14.47 5.45 -0.99
N LEU A 4 -13.79 6.58 -0.96
CA LEU A 4 -12.87 6.98 0.10
C LEU A 4 -13.29 8.37 0.59
N TRP A 5 -13.43 8.53 1.90
CA TRP A 5 -13.75 9.83 2.50
C TRP A 5 -13.10 9.96 3.88
N ILE A 6 -12.99 11.21 4.35
CA ILE A 6 -12.58 11.51 5.73
C ILE A 6 -13.78 12.08 6.48
N ALA A 7 -14.01 11.57 7.68
CA ALA A 7 -14.93 12.14 8.67
C ALA A 7 -14.29 12.03 10.05
N ASP A 8 -14.35 13.10 10.85
CA ASP A 8 -13.83 13.11 12.24
C ASP A 8 -12.40 12.55 12.38
N SER A 9 -11.48 13.00 11.52
CA SER A 9 -10.08 12.51 11.47
C SER A 9 -9.93 11.00 11.26
N THR A 10 -10.93 10.37 10.65
CA THR A 10 -10.95 8.95 10.30
C THR A 10 -11.09 8.83 8.79
N VAL A 11 -10.19 8.07 8.17
CA VAL A 11 -10.28 7.68 6.76
C VAL A 11 -11.17 6.46 6.66
N HIS A 12 -12.19 6.54 5.84
CA HIS A 12 -13.12 5.45 5.58
C HIS A 12 -13.04 5.01 4.13
N CYS A 13 -12.98 3.71 3.91
CA CYS A 13 -13.08 3.12 2.59
C CYS A 13 -14.23 2.12 2.56
N ARG A 14 -15.05 2.18 1.52
CA ARG A 14 -16.16 1.24 1.34
C ARG A 14 -16.41 0.98 -0.14
N SER A 15 -16.93 -0.19 -0.46
CA SER A 15 -17.45 -0.50 -1.81
C SER A 15 -18.98 -0.61 -1.81
N ASP A 16 -19.61 -0.48 -2.97
CA ASP A 16 -21.05 -0.76 -3.14
C ASP A 16 -21.43 -2.23 -2.87
N GLY A 17 -20.45 -3.11 -2.67
CA GLY A 17 -20.67 -4.51 -2.37
C GLY A 17 -21.13 -4.76 -0.93
N THR A 18 -21.10 -6.04 -0.53
CA THR A 18 -21.39 -6.46 0.85
C THR A 18 -20.19 -6.31 1.78
N ASP A 19 -19.04 -5.90 1.25
CA ASP A 19 -17.83 -5.67 2.04
C ASP A 19 -18.07 -4.48 2.99
N PRO A 20 -17.94 -4.67 4.32
CA PRO A 20 -18.06 -3.56 5.27
C PRO A 20 -17.01 -2.46 5.04
N GLY A 21 -15.94 -2.75 4.31
CA GLY A 21 -14.83 -1.83 4.11
C GLY A 21 -13.98 -1.71 5.38
N TRP A 22 -13.22 -0.62 5.46
CA TRP A 22 -12.33 -0.36 6.60
C TRP A 22 -12.39 1.10 7.02
N SER A 23 -11.94 1.37 8.24
CA SER A 23 -11.89 2.71 8.81
C SER A 23 -10.67 2.82 9.72
N ILE A 24 -9.85 3.85 9.53
CA ILE A 24 -8.60 4.05 10.25
C ILE A 24 -8.48 5.50 10.72
N ARG A 25 -8.00 5.73 11.93
CA ARG A 25 -7.74 7.11 12.38
C ARG A 25 -6.48 7.63 11.72
N VAL A 26 -6.49 8.91 11.33
CA VAL A 26 -5.32 9.56 10.75
C VAL A 26 -4.15 9.57 11.75
N SER A 27 -4.43 9.70 13.05
CA SER A 27 -3.42 9.63 14.12
C SER A 27 -2.69 8.29 14.20
N ASP A 28 -3.31 7.21 13.71
CA ASP A 28 -2.80 5.86 13.83
C ASP A 28 -1.96 5.49 12.58
N ILE A 29 -1.98 6.32 11.53
CA ILE A 29 -1.19 6.15 10.31
C ILE A 29 0.29 6.39 10.61
N VAL A 30 1.10 5.37 10.37
CA VAL A 30 2.57 5.42 10.53
C VAL A 30 3.31 5.45 9.19
N LEU A 31 2.64 5.08 8.11
CA LEU A 31 3.19 5.13 6.75
C LEU A 31 2.06 5.19 5.71
N VAL A 32 2.30 5.95 4.64
CA VAL A 32 1.49 5.97 3.42
C VAL A 32 2.39 5.59 2.25
N ALA A 33 1.96 4.65 1.45
CA ALA A 33 2.68 4.19 0.26
C ALA A 33 1.76 4.08 -0.94
N GLU A 34 2.35 3.98 -2.11
CA GLU A 34 1.66 3.67 -3.36
C GLU A 34 2.36 2.48 -4.04
N TYR A 35 1.60 1.66 -4.75
CA TYR A 35 2.17 0.62 -5.60
C TYR A 35 1.33 0.39 -6.84
N THR A 36 1.98 -0.13 -7.88
CA THR A 36 1.34 -0.56 -9.12
C THR A 36 1.53 -2.05 -9.36
N THR A 37 0.55 -2.68 -10.01
CA THR A 37 0.62 -4.08 -10.42
C THR A 37 1.02 -4.21 -11.89
N ASP A 38 1.36 -5.42 -12.32
CA ASP A 38 1.62 -5.80 -13.72
C ASP A 38 0.34 -6.29 -14.44
N SER A 39 -0.83 -6.11 -13.83
CA SER A 39 -2.11 -6.59 -14.35
C SER A 39 -2.61 -5.80 -15.58
N GLY A 40 -1.99 -4.67 -15.88
CA GLY A 40 -2.24 -3.88 -17.09
C GLY A 40 -3.56 -3.09 -17.06
N PRO A 41 -3.82 -2.25 -18.07
CA PRO A 41 -4.84 -1.19 -18.05
C PRO A 41 -6.30 -1.68 -18.06
N ALA A 42 -6.52 -2.99 -18.14
CA ALA A 42 -7.87 -3.58 -18.13
C ALA A 42 -8.43 -3.76 -16.71
N VAL A 43 -7.58 -3.65 -15.69
CA VAL A 43 -7.95 -3.72 -14.27
C VAL A 43 -7.26 -2.59 -13.52
N ASP A 44 -7.78 -2.19 -12.36
CA ASP A 44 -7.11 -1.21 -11.51
C ASP A 44 -5.73 -1.76 -11.11
N ASP A 45 -4.67 -1.08 -11.56
CA ASP A 45 -3.28 -1.47 -11.37
C ASP A 45 -2.52 -0.47 -10.52
N TYR A 46 -3.21 0.44 -9.82
CA TYR A 46 -2.60 1.50 -9.02
C TYR A 46 -3.33 1.69 -7.69
N PHE A 47 -2.59 1.53 -6.60
CA PHE A 47 -3.13 1.45 -5.25
C PHE A 47 -2.42 2.40 -4.30
N LEU A 48 -3.21 2.97 -3.38
CA LEU A 48 -2.75 3.69 -2.19
C LEU A 48 -2.82 2.74 -1.00
N VAL A 49 -1.82 2.81 -0.13
CA VAL A 49 -1.68 1.96 1.05
C VAL A 49 -1.50 2.83 2.28
N PHE A 50 -2.27 2.50 3.30
CA PHE A 50 -2.14 3.03 4.65
C PHE A 50 -1.62 1.92 5.55
N VAL A 51 -0.54 2.21 6.26
CA VAL A 51 -0.06 1.36 7.35
C VAL A 51 -0.38 2.06 8.65
N THR A 52 -1.16 1.40 9.49
CA THR A 52 -1.51 1.91 10.83
C THR A 52 -0.85 1.08 11.91
N ARG A 53 -0.76 1.65 13.11
CA ARG A 53 -0.30 0.94 14.30
C ARG A 53 -1.35 0.96 15.40
N GLU A 54 -1.81 -0.21 15.78
CA GLU A 54 -2.75 -0.39 16.89
C GLU A 54 -2.19 -1.41 17.88
N SER A 55 -2.11 -1.07 19.16
CA SER A 55 -1.57 -1.94 20.22
C SER A 55 -0.17 -2.53 19.95
N GLY A 56 0.64 -1.84 19.14
CA GLY A 56 1.99 -2.28 18.75
C GLY A 56 2.04 -3.17 17.50
N GLU A 57 0.89 -3.57 16.97
CA GLU A 57 0.78 -4.35 15.73
C GLU A 57 0.58 -3.42 14.52
N LEU A 58 1.06 -3.85 13.35
CA LEU A 58 0.92 -3.12 12.10
C LEU A 58 -0.24 -3.68 11.30
N PHE A 59 -1.11 -2.80 10.82
CA PHE A 59 -2.24 -3.14 9.96
C PHE A 59 -2.09 -2.45 8.61
N TYR A 60 -2.49 -3.13 7.55
CA TYR A 60 -2.32 -2.69 6.17
C TYR A 60 -3.69 -2.55 5.52
N SER A 61 -4.03 -1.34 5.09
CA SER A 61 -5.28 -1.04 4.39
C SER A 61 -4.95 -0.43 3.04
N SER A 62 -5.51 -0.97 1.96
CA SER A 62 -5.29 -0.43 0.61
C SER A 62 -6.59 -0.04 -0.06
N VAL A 63 -6.46 0.87 -1.02
CA VAL A 63 -7.56 1.34 -1.87
C VAL A 63 -7.03 1.63 -3.28
N THR A 64 -7.84 1.35 -4.29
CA THR A 64 -7.51 1.74 -5.67
C THR A 64 -7.47 3.26 -5.81
N MET A 65 -6.51 3.76 -6.58
CA MET A 65 -6.41 5.19 -6.91
C MET A 65 -7.55 5.68 -7.82
N SER A 66 -8.39 4.78 -8.34
CA SER A 66 -9.63 5.12 -9.06
C SER A 66 -10.84 5.31 -8.13
N ALA A 67 -10.68 5.18 -6.81
CA ALA A 67 -11.77 5.35 -5.85
C ALA A 67 -12.37 6.77 -5.88
N ALA A 68 -13.69 6.84 -5.76
CA ALA A 68 -14.39 8.11 -5.66
C ALA A 68 -13.98 8.83 -4.36
N GLY A 69 -13.60 10.11 -4.46
CA GLY A 69 -13.17 10.93 -3.32
C GLY A 69 -11.68 10.90 -3.00
N ILE A 70 -10.88 10.11 -3.75
CA ILE A 70 -9.43 9.95 -3.50
C ILE A 70 -8.67 11.29 -3.41
N ASN A 71 -8.91 12.22 -4.34
CA ASN A 71 -8.19 13.50 -4.37
C ASN A 71 -8.52 14.37 -3.15
N THR A 72 -9.80 14.44 -2.76
CA THR A 72 -10.23 15.19 -1.57
C THR A 72 -9.61 14.61 -0.30
N VAL A 73 -9.55 13.28 -0.20
CA VAL A 73 -8.92 12.61 0.95
C VAL A 73 -7.42 12.86 0.99
N LEU A 74 -6.72 12.83 -0.15
CA LEU A 74 -5.30 13.16 -0.20
C LEU A 74 -5.04 14.59 0.28
N GLU A 75 -5.79 15.58 -0.20
CA GLU A 75 -5.67 16.97 0.23
C GLU A 75 -5.91 17.14 1.74
N ASP A 76 -6.87 16.41 2.30
CA ASP A 76 -7.16 16.47 3.74
C ASP A 76 -6.14 15.71 4.59
N LEU A 77 -5.55 14.64 4.06
CA LEU A 77 -4.44 13.93 4.70
C LEU A 77 -3.18 14.79 4.72
N GLU A 78 -2.86 15.52 3.64
CA GLU A 78 -1.70 16.42 3.62
C GLU A 78 -1.75 17.44 4.76
N LYS A 79 -2.94 18.00 5.00
CA LYS A 79 -3.18 18.96 6.10
C LYS A 79 -2.98 18.32 7.47
N GLN A 80 -3.48 17.09 7.67
CA GLN A 80 -3.45 16.42 8.96
C GLN A 80 -2.08 15.78 9.28
N LEU A 81 -1.40 15.24 8.26
CA LEU A 81 -0.08 14.61 8.38
C LEU A 81 1.07 15.62 8.32
N GLY A 82 0.80 16.88 7.95
CA GLY A 82 1.78 17.96 7.94
C GLY A 82 2.84 17.81 6.84
N GLY A 83 2.50 17.22 5.69
CA GLY A 83 3.43 17.01 4.58
C GLY A 83 2.71 16.75 3.27
N ALA A 84 3.38 17.03 2.15
CA ALA A 84 2.85 16.79 0.81
C ALA A 84 2.82 15.28 0.49
N LEU A 85 1.72 14.82 -0.09
CA LEU A 85 1.51 13.46 -0.54
C LEU A 85 1.66 13.40 -2.06
N GLU A 86 2.90 13.49 -2.53
CA GLU A 86 3.19 13.48 -3.96
C GLU A 86 3.02 12.08 -4.55
N MET A 87 1.92 11.86 -5.28
CA MET A 87 1.67 10.65 -6.06
C MET A 87 2.51 10.64 -7.34
N ARG A 88 3.20 9.54 -7.67
CA ARG A 88 4.12 9.50 -8.83
C ARG A 88 4.01 8.27 -9.72
N LEU A 89 3.22 7.26 -9.35
CA LEU A 89 3.07 6.07 -10.18
C LEU A 89 1.88 6.16 -11.15
N THR A 90 1.19 7.30 -11.22
CA THR A 90 0.14 7.58 -12.21
C THR A 90 0.74 7.45 -13.63
N ALA A 91 0.40 6.39 -14.35
CA ALA A 91 0.92 5.96 -15.67
C ALA A 91 2.14 5.01 -15.69
N SER A 92 2.56 4.47 -14.55
CA SER A 92 3.47 3.31 -14.57
C SER A 92 2.77 2.11 -15.21
N ARG A 93 3.45 1.44 -16.14
CA ARG A 93 2.99 0.17 -16.77
C ARG A 93 3.77 -1.04 -16.27
N ARG A 94 4.55 -0.84 -15.21
CA ARG A 94 5.41 -1.85 -14.60
C ARG A 94 5.10 -1.88 -13.11
N TRP A 95 5.39 -3.02 -12.51
CA TRP A 95 5.45 -3.11 -11.06
C TRP A 95 6.38 -2.04 -10.49
N ALA A 96 5.88 -1.28 -9.53
CA ALA A 96 6.64 -0.30 -8.79
C ALA A 96 5.95 -0.07 -7.44
N SER A 97 6.72 0.27 -6.42
CA SER A 97 6.15 0.68 -5.14
C SER A 97 7.02 1.76 -4.52
N ARG A 98 6.42 2.67 -3.77
CA ARG A 98 7.17 3.68 -3.02
C ARG A 98 6.38 4.18 -1.82
N VAL A 99 7.11 4.56 -0.79
CA VAL A 99 6.59 5.32 0.33
C VAL A 99 6.42 6.78 -0.08
N VAL A 100 5.29 7.35 0.33
CA VAL A 100 4.90 8.75 0.08
C VAL A 100 4.99 9.56 1.38
N TRP A 101 4.76 8.92 2.53
CA TRP A 101 4.90 9.53 3.85
C TRP A 101 5.27 8.43 4.85
N PRO A 102 6.12 8.67 5.87
CA PRO A 102 6.63 9.95 6.39
C PRO A 102 7.81 10.55 5.61
N PRO A 103 8.16 11.84 5.82
CA PRO A 103 9.19 12.57 5.07
C PRO A 103 10.55 11.87 4.99
N HIS A 104 10.97 11.16 6.04
CA HIS A 104 12.27 10.48 6.09
C HIS A 104 12.30 9.15 5.32
N LEU A 105 11.15 8.65 4.85
CA LEU A 105 11.02 7.43 4.06
C LEU A 105 10.54 7.68 2.62
N VAL A 106 10.31 8.94 2.22
CA VAL A 106 9.76 9.23 0.89
C VAL A 106 10.65 8.67 -0.22
N ASN A 107 10.03 8.05 -1.23
CA ASN A 107 10.66 7.36 -2.36
C ASN A 107 11.43 6.08 -2.02
N VAL A 108 11.41 5.63 -0.77
CA VAL A 108 11.89 4.29 -0.41
C VAL A 108 10.90 3.28 -0.96
N GLU A 109 11.36 2.23 -1.65
CA GLU A 109 10.50 1.16 -2.16
C GLU A 109 9.81 0.47 -1.00
N TYR A 110 8.48 0.34 -1.13
CA TYR A 110 7.61 -0.18 -0.09
C TYR A 110 7.58 -1.71 -0.08
N LEU A 111 7.56 -2.32 -1.27
CA LEU A 111 7.51 -3.76 -1.49
C LEU A 111 8.82 -4.24 -2.13
N GLU A 112 9.30 -5.39 -1.70
CA GLU A 112 10.42 -6.09 -2.33
C GLU A 112 9.97 -7.46 -2.86
N ALA A 113 10.56 -7.88 -3.97
CA ALA A 113 10.31 -9.19 -4.53
C ALA A 113 10.95 -10.26 -3.64
N GLU A 114 10.16 -11.25 -3.25
CA GLU A 114 10.63 -12.43 -2.56
C GLU A 114 11.10 -13.45 -3.59
N GLU A 115 12.34 -13.94 -3.43
CA GLU A 115 12.81 -15.06 -4.25
C GLU A 115 11.96 -16.28 -3.90
N PRO A 116 11.19 -16.80 -4.86
CA PRO A 116 10.26 -17.84 -4.53
C PRO A 116 11.08 -19.11 -4.24
N PRO A 117 10.72 -19.92 -3.22
CA PRO A 117 11.59 -20.97 -2.67
C PRO A 117 12.09 -21.92 -3.76
N GLU A 118 13.25 -22.55 -3.51
CA GLU A 118 13.74 -23.56 -4.45
C GLU A 118 12.70 -24.67 -4.59
N PRO A 119 12.35 -25.05 -5.83
CA PRO A 119 11.31 -26.05 -6.05
C PRO A 119 11.80 -27.40 -5.52
N GLU A 120 11.00 -28.05 -4.67
CA GLU A 120 11.38 -29.28 -3.98
C GLU A 120 11.39 -30.49 -4.93
N GLY A 121 10.86 -30.34 -6.16
CA GLY A 121 10.73 -31.44 -7.11
C GLY A 121 10.79 -31.09 -8.59
N LEU A 122 10.99 -32.13 -9.41
CA LEU A 122 11.01 -32.04 -10.88
C LEU A 122 9.68 -31.59 -11.49
N ALA A 123 8.55 -32.01 -10.90
CA ALA A 123 7.22 -31.60 -11.35
C ALA A 123 7.00 -30.10 -11.14
N GLU A 124 7.45 -29.57 -10.00
CA GLU A 124 7.35 -28.15 -9.65
C GLU A 124 8.27 -27.28 -10.52
N ARG A 125 9.49 -27.75 -10.81
CA ARG A 125 10.40 -27.15 -11.80
C ARG A 125 9.76 -27.06 -13.19
N LEU A 126 9.08 -28.12 -13.62
CA LEU A 126 8.41 -28.16 -14.92
C LEU A 126 7.21 -27.20 -14.94
N MET A 127 6.38 -27.19 -13.89
CA MET A 127 5.26 -26.26 -13.78
C MET A 127 5.70 -24.80 -13.72
N ARG A 128 6.77 -24.46 -12.98
CA ARG A 128 7.35 -23.11 -12.97
C ARG A 128 7.82 -22.67 -14.36
N LYS A 129 8.42 -23.58 -15.12
CA LYS A 129 8.86 -23.30 -16.49
C LYS A 129 7.70 -23.05 -17.46
N PHE A 130 6.54 -23.69 -17.22
CA PHE A 130 5.33 -23.50 -18.04
C PHE A 130 4.48 -22.30 -17.61
N ARG A 131 4.36 -22.00 -16.31
CA ARG A 131 3.52 -20.92 -15.79
C ARG A 131 4.26 -19.59 -15.64
N GLY A 132 5.59 -19.60 -15.66
CA GLY A 132 6.40 -18.48 -15.18
C GLY A 132 6.40 -18.44 -13.66
N ALA A 133 7.55 -18.20 -13.05
CA ALA A 133 7.59 -17.85 -11.63
C ALA A 133 7.06 -16.41 -11.52
N GLN A 134 5.87 -16.24 -10.94
CA GLN A 134 5.41 -14.92 -10.55
C GLN A 134 6.15 -14.55 -9.27
N PRO A 135 6.80 -13.38 -9.20
CA PRO A 135 7.41 -12.91 -7.96
C PRO A 135 6.32 -12.71 -6.92
N GLU A 136 6.55 -13.22 -5.71
CA GLU A 136 5.78 -12.83 -4.54
C GLU A 136 6.37 -11.51 -4.01
N TYR A 137 5.54 -10.67 -3.39
CA TYR A 137 5.99 -9.38 -2.88
C TYR A 137 5.65 -9.26 -1.40
N ARG A 138 6.61 -8.77 -0.62
CA ARG A 138 6.45 -8.49 0.82
C ARG A 138 6.87 -7.06 1.14
N VAL A 139 6.44 -6.55 2.30
CA VAL A 139 6.91 -5.26 2.80
C VAL A 139 8.42 -5.32 3.00
N ALA A 140 9.13 -4.34 2.44
CA ALA A 140 10.58 -4.34 2.43
C ALA A 140 11.17 -4.30 3.86
N ASP A 141 12.23 -5.06 4.11
CA ASP A 141 12.85 -5.15 5.44
C ASP A 141 13.23 -3.78 6.02
N ARG A 142 13.71 -2.87 5.17
CA ARG A 142 14.04 -1.49 5.57
C ARG A 142 12.85 -0.70 6.09
N ILE A 143 11.65 -0.97 5.57
CA ILE A 143 10.41 -0.34 6.01
C ILE A 143 10.02 -0.92 7.36
N LEU A 144 10.06 -2.25 7.51
CA LEU A 144 9.79 -2.90 8.78
C LEU A 144 10.74 -2.40 9.88
N GLN A 145 12.04 -2.30 9.58
CA GLN A 145 13.04 -1.73 10.49
C GLN A 145 12.72 -0.29 10.87
N ALA A 146 12.43 0.59 9.90
CA ALA A 146 12.09 1.98 10.18
C ALA A 146 10.83 2.11 11.06
N LEU A 147 9.82 1.28 10.80
CA LEU A 147 8.59 1.26 11.59
C LEU A 147 8.87 0.76 13.02
N THR A 148 9.67 -0.29 13.22
CA THR A 148 9.98 -0.78 14.59
C THR A 148 10.75 0.21 15.45
N VAL A 149 11.64 1.03 14.85
CA VAL A 149 12.44 2.03 15.57
C VAL A 149 11.62 3.25 15.99
N THR A 150 10.60 3.60 15.21
CA THR A 150 9.73 4.75 15.48
C THR A 150 8.75 4.40 16.61
N ARG A 151 9.15 4.57 17.87
CA ARG A 151 8.22 4.55 19.01
C ARG A 151 7.34 5.80 18.96
N PRO A 152 6.04 5.72 19.32
CA PRO A 152 5.22 6.91 19.45
C PRO A 152 5.85 7.83 20.50
N VAL A 153 6.03 9.10 20.15
CA VAL A 153 6.32 10.14 21.14
C VAL A 153 5.05 10.26 21.99
N ALA A 154 5.18 9.93 23.28
CA ALA A 154 4.10 10.00 24.26
C ALA A 154 3.62 11.43 24.49
#